data_AF-A0A6A0GR84-F1
#
_entry.id   AF-A0A6A0GR84-F1
#
_cell.length_a   1.000
_cell.length_b   1.000
_cell.length_c   1.000
_cell.angle_alpha   90.00
_cell.angle_beta   90.00
_cell.angle_gamma   90.00
#
_symmetry.space_group_name_H-M   'P 1'
#
loop_
_entity.id
_entity.type
_entity.pdbx_description
1 polymer ?
#
loop_
_entity_poly.entity_id
_entity_poly.type
_entity_poly.pdbx_seq_one_letter_code
_entity_poly.pdbx_strand_id
1 'polypeptide(L)' 'MWRFMENKKPSVFVRSYDEGVRRVLDGNYAFLMESSLLDYYVQRNCNLTQIGGLLDSKSYGIATPMG' A
#
# COMPACT_ATOMS: atom_id res chain seq x y z
N MET A 1 -5.94 -14.48 0.80
CA MET A 1 -5.71 -13.20 0.11
C MET A 1 -4.76 -13.35 -1.09
N TRP A 2 -3.54 -13.87 -0.89
CA TRP A 2 -2.54 -14.03 -1.97
C TRP A 2 -3.04 -14.73 -3.24
N ARG A 3 -3.66 -15.91 -3.11
CA ARG A 3 -4.20 -16.67 -4.26
C ARG A 3 -5.16 -15.88 -5.15
N PHE A 4 -5.91 -14.93 -4.57
CA PHE A 4 -6.79 -14.07 -5.36
C PHE A 4 -6.00 -13.02 -6.14
N MET A 5 -5.00 -12.39 -5.51
CA MET A 5 -4.15 -11.38 -6.16
C MET A 5 -3.32 -11.96 -7.29
N GLU A 6 -2.79 -13.18 -7.10
CA GLU A 6 -1.98 -13.89 -8.09
C GLU A 6 -2.79 -14.32 -9.32
N ASN A 7 -4.03 -14.79 -9.13
CA ASN A 7 -4.86 -15.31 -10.23
C ASN A 7 -5.71 -14.25 -10.94
N LYS A 8 -5.80 -13.01 -10.42
CA LYS A 8 -6.65 -11.97 -11.01
C LYS A 8 -6.02 -11.42 -12.29
N LYS A 9 -6.79 -11.46 -13.38
CA LYS A 9 -6.48 -10.78 -14.66
C LYS A 9 -7.56 -9.72 -14.93
N PRO A 10 -7.19 -8.45 -15.17
CA PRO A 10 -5.83 -7.88 -15.21
C PRO A 10 -5.16 -7.81 -13.83
N SER A 11 -3.82 -7.68 -13.82
CA SER A 11 -3.01 -7.66 -12.60
C SER A 11 -3.49 -6.59 -11.61
N VAL A 12 -3.55 -6.97 -10.33
CA VAL A 12 -3.85 -6.06 -9.21
C VAL A 12 -2.60 -5.38 -8.66
N PHE A 13 -1.41 -5.86 -9.05
CA PHE A 13 -0.13 -5.28 -8.65
C PHE A 13 0.16 -4.02 -9.47
N VAL A 14 0.61 -2.98 -8.78
CA VAL A 14 1.05 -1.70 -9.34
C VAL A 14 2.56 -1.56 -9.18
N ARG A 15 3.19 -0.72 -10.00
CA ARG A 15 4.65 -0.53 -9.96
C ARG A 15 5.09 0.55 -8.99
N SER A 16 4.23 1.54 -8.73
CA SER A 16 4.53 2.66 -7.85
C SER A 16 3.39 2.95 -6.88
N TYR A 17 3.73 3.67 -5.81
CA TYR A 17 2.75 4.12 -4.82
C TYR A 17 1.77 5.13 -5.42
N ASP A 18 2.21 6.08 -6.25
CA ASP A 18 1.34 7.04 -6.92
C ASP A 18 0.30 6.36 -7.81
N GLU A 19 0.69 5.31 -8.54
CA GLU A 19 -0.22 4.51 -9.36
C GLU A 19 -1.27 3.81 -8.48
N GLY A 20 -0.84 3.22 -7.36
CA GLY A 20 -1.72 2.61 -6.37
C GLY A 20 -2.73 3.60 -5.79
N VAL A 21 -2.25 4.76 -5.33
CA VAL A 21 -3.10 5.83 -4.76
C VAL A 21 -4.10 6.35 -5.78
N ARG A 22 -3.66 6.60 -7.02
CA ARG A 22 -4.56 7.03 -8.11
C ARG A 22 -5.64 5.99 -8.38
N ARG A 23 -5.30 4.70 -8.37
CA ARG A 23 -6.25 3.60 -8.58
C ARG A 23 -7.25 3.47 -7.43
N VAL A 24 -6.85 3.75 -6.19
CA VAL A 24 -7.77 3.84 -5.05
C VAL A 24 -8.76 4.99 -5.22
N LEU A 25 -8.28 6.15 -5.68
CA LEU A 25 -9.11 7.33 -5.93
C LEU A 25 -10.10 7.14 -7.10
N ASP A 26 -9.71 6.37 -8.12
CA ASP A 26 -10.58 5.97 -9.24
C ASP A 26 -11.71 5.00 -8.81
N GLY A 27 -11.58 4.43 -7.60
CA GLY A 27 -12.60 3.61 -6.95
C GLY A 27 -12.44 2.10 -7.19
N ASN A 28 -13.22 1.31 -6.44
CA ASN A 28 -13.29 -0.15 -6.51
C ASN A 28 -11.93 -0.89 -6.37
N TYR A 29 -10.94 -0.24 -5.75
CA TYR A 29 -9.61 -0.78 -5.50
C TYR A 29 -9.15 -0.41 -4.09
N ALA A 30 -8.65 -1.39 -3.35
CA ALA A 30 -8.00 -1.19 -2.06
C ALA A 30 -6.51 -1.49 -2.20
N PHE A 31 -5.67 -0.58 -1.73
CA PHE A 31 -4.23 -0.71 -1.80
C PHE A 31 -3.66 -1.02 -0.41
N LEU A 32 -2.83 -2.07 -0.32
CA LEU A 32 -2.10 -2.39 0.91
C LEU A 32 -0.77 -1.65 0.92
N MET A 33 -0.58 -0.80 1.93
CA MET A 33 0.61 0.04 2.10
C MET A 33 1.10 -0.05 3.55
N GLU A 34 2.34 0.34 3.78
CA GLU A 34 2.88 0.52 5.12
C GLU A 34 2.16 1.66 5.85
N SER A 35 2.00 1.55 7.18
CA SER A 35 1.31 2.53 8.03
C SER A 35 1.91 3.94 7.92
N SER A 36 3.23 4.07 7.96
CA SER A 36 3.94 5.36 7.88
C SER A 36 3.61 6.12 6.58
N LEU A 37 3.62 5.42 5.45
CA LEU A 37 3.25 5.98 4.15
C LEU A 37 1.75 6.23 4.06
N LEU A 38 0.91 5.33 4.59
CA LEU A 38 -0.53 5.50 4.60
C LEU A 38 -0.92 6.78 5.35
N ASP A 39 -0.38 6.98 6.56
CA ASP A 39 -0.61 8.18 7.37
C ASP A 39 -0.22 9.46 6.61
N TYR A 40 0.93 9.44 5.92
CA TYR A 40 1.39 10.56 5.10
C TYR A 40 0.42 10.89 3.95
N TYR A 41 -0.10 9.89 3.24
CA TYR A 41 -1.03 10.11 2.14
C TYR A 41 -2.42 10.52 2.62
N VAL A 42 -2.94 9.91 3.69
CA VAL A 42 -4.24 10.25 4.28
C VAL A 42 -4.23 11.69 4.83
N GLN A 43 -3.13 12.13 5.47
CA GLN A 43 -3.00 13.50 5.94
C GLN A 43 -3.02 14.55 4.82
N ARG A 44 -2.57 14.20 3.61
CA ARG A 44 -2.53 15.12 2.46
C ARG A 44 -3.79 15.05 1.60
N ASN A 45 -4.40 13.88 1.50
CA ASN A 45 -5.56 13.63 0.66
C ASN A 45 -6.73 13.11 1.51
N CYS A 46 -7.63 13.99 1.90
CA CYS A 46 -8.82 13.66 2.72
C CYS A 46 -9.79 12.67 2.07
N ASN A 47 -9.66 12.41 0.76
CA ASN A 47 -10.44 11.39 0.05
C ASN A 47 -9.95 9.96 0.31
N LEU A 48 -8.79 9.81 0.93
CA LEU A 48 -8.24 8.52 1.33
C LEU A 48 -8.59 8.27 2.79
N THR A 49 -8.98 7.03 3.09
CA THR A 49 -9.27 6.59 4.45
C THR A 49 -8.50 5.33 4.76
N GLN A 50 -7.92 5.28 5.96
CA GLN A 50 -7.37 4.05 6.51
C GLN A 50 -8.53 3.15 6.93
N ILE A 51 -8.49 1.90 6.49
CA ILE A 51 -9.47 0.88 6.85
C ILE A 51 -8.78 -0.23 7.62
N GLY A 52 -9.22 -0.47 8.85
CA GLY A 52 -8.69 -1.51 9.74
C GLY A 52 -7.42 -1.09 10.49
N GLY A 53 -6.78 -2.07 11.12
CA GLY A 53 -5.56 -1.89 11.91
C GLY A 53 -4.29 -2.36 11.19
N LEU A 54 -3.19 -2.44 11.92
CA LEU A 54 -1.92 -2.97 11.43
C LEU A 54 -2.02 -4.49 11.21
N LEU A 55 -1.58 -4.96 10.05
CA LEU A 55 -1.45 -6.41 9.76
C LEU A 55 -0.20 -7.02 10.40
N ASP A 56 0.84 -6.20 10.58
CA ASP A 56 2.15 -6.59 11.11
C ASP A 56 2.86 -5.33 11.62
N SER A 57 3.87 -5.51 12.48
CA SER A 57 4.73 -4.44 12.97
C SER A 57 6.13 -4.58 12.34
N LYS A 58 6.40 -3.74 11.35
CA LYS A 58 7.70 -3.65 10.67
C LYS A 58 8.43 -2.36 11.03
N SER A 59 9.75 -2.36 10.88
CA SER A 59 10.60 -1.22 11.26
C SER A 59 11.62 -0.94 10.16
N TYR A 60 12.03 0.31 10.03
CA TYR A 60 13.14 0.71 9.15
C TYR A 60 14.49 0.47 9.82
N GLY A 61 15.46 -0.03 9.06
CA GLY A 61 16.83 -0.24 9.50
C GLY A 61 17.83 0.25 8.46
N ILE A 62 19.00 0.69 8.91
CA ILE A 62 20.10 1.09 8.03
C ILE A 62 20.88 -0.16 7.66
N ALA A 63 20.76 -0.61 6.41
CA ALA A 63 21.53 -1.74 5.90
C ALA A 63 22.97 -1.29 5.60
N THR A 64 23.94 -1.89 6.30
CA THR A 64 25.37 -1.73 6.02
C THR A 64 25.90 -3.00 5.35
N PRO A 65 26.94 -2.91 4.50
CA PRO A 65 27.53 -4.10 3.89
C PRO A 65 28.07 -5.02 4.99
N MET A 66 27.91 -6.33 4.78
CA MET A 66 28.49 -7.33 5.66
C MET A 66 30.02 -7.23 5.52
N GLY A 67 30.70 -7.03 6.66
CA GLY A 67 32.15 -6.89 6.73
C GLY A 67 32.91 -8.16 6.36
#